data_AF-A0A0Q4E1E3-F1
#
_entry.id   AF-A0A0Q4E1E3-F1
#
_cell.length_a   1.000
_cell.length_b   1.000
_cell.length_c   1.000
_cell.angle_alpha   90.00
_cell.angle_beta   90.00
_cell.angle_gamma   90.00
#
_symmetry.space_group_name_H-M   'P 1'
#
loop_
_entity.id
_entity.type
_entity.pdbx_description
1 polymer ?
#
loop_
_entity_poly.entity_id
_entity_poly.type
_entity_poly.pdbx_seq_one_letter_code
_entity_poly.pdbx_strand_id
1 'polypeptide(L)'
;MKNNIFIIAFTLLSGIFFAQVAIGKTAVSSPSVSLEFGTANRGIILPWVTSAASVTGAVNGTMIYDLTDKKVKIRYASAWKDLSVNTTGTTVDPLTGVNGELIETTAIENTNAKMAVGTLTSTPGILVLEDSNKAMVLPKVASPHLNIINPAPGMMVYDTANKQLAVFNGRVWSFWRP
;
A
#
# COMPACT_ATOMS: atom_id res chain seq x y z
N MET A 1 8.27 37.81 -37.75
CA MET A 1 9.29 36.75 -37.61
C MET A 1 9.84 36.64 -36.18
N LYS A 2 10.21 37.74 -35.50
CA LYS A 2 10.77 37.70 -34.12
C LYS A 2 9.85 37.05 -33.06
N ASN A 3 8.54 37.28 -33.15
CA ASN A 3 7.57 36.69 -32.20
C ASN A 3 7.34 35.18 -32.40
N ASN A 4 7.59 34.65 -33.61
CA ASN A 4 7.40 33.22 -33.91
C ASN A 4 8.57 32.38 -33.40
N ILE A 5 9.77 32.97 -33.30
CA ILE A 5 10.97 32.29 -32.76
C ILE A 5 10.77 31.95 -31.27
N PHE A 6 10.15 32.84 -30.50
CA PHE A 6 9.87 32.57 -29.07
C PHE A 6 8.85 31.44 -28.88
N ILE A 7 7.84 31.33 -29.74
CA ILE A 7 6.82 30.26 -29.67
C ILE A 7 7.44 28.90 -30.02
N ILE A 8 8.31 28.84 -31.04
CA ILE A 8 9.03 27.63 -31.43
C ILE A 8 10.02 27.21 -30.33
N ALA A 9 10.73 28.16 -29.72
CA ALA A 9 11.63 27.88 -28.60
C ALA A 9 10.90 27.35 -27.36
N PHE A 10 9.69 27.85 -27.07
CA PHE A 10 8.90 27.40 -25.92
C PHE A 10 8.25 26.03 -26.13
N THR A 11 7.88 25.69 -27.37
CA THR A 11 7.35 24.36 -27.73
C THR A 11 8.42 23.28 -27.78
N LEU A 12 9.68 23.63 -28.04
CA LEU A 12 10.83 22.71 -27.93
C LEU A 12 11.23 22.39 -26.48
N LEU A 13 10.70 23.12 -25.49
CA LEU A 13 10.94 22.90 -24.06
C LEU A 13 9.89 21.98 -23.41
N SER A 14 9.07 21.27 -24.19
CA SER A 14 8.16 20.26 -23.64
C SER A 14 8.92 18.94 -23.40
N GLY A 15 9.22 18.64 -22.14
CA GLY A 15 9.72 17.33 -21.71
C GLY A 15 8.59 16.42 -21.24
N ILE A 16 8.66 15.13 -21.60
CA ILE A 16 7.82 14.09 -20.99
C ILE A 16 8.47 13.64 -19.66
N PHE A 17 7.78 13.86 -18.55
CA PHE A 17 8.23 13.41 -17.23
C PHE A 17 7.38 12.22 -16.78
N PHE A 18 8.02 11.10 -16.46
CA PHE A 18 7.38 9.95 -15.84
C PHE A 18 7.52 10.07 -14.32
N ALA A 19 6.41 10.20 -13.61
CA ALA A 19 6.42 10.27 -12.15
C ALA A 19 6.53 8.87 -11.54
N GLN A 20 7.62 8.61 -10.82
CA GLN A 20 7.76 7.49 -9.88
C GLN A 20 7.80 8.08 -8.47
N VAL A 21 7.26 7.34 -7.49
CA VAL A 21 7.14 7.84 -6.13
C VAL A 21 8.20 7.21 -5.24
N ALA A 22 9.01 8.04 -4.57
CA ALA A 22 10.00 7.60 -3.61
C ALA A 22 9.66 8.19 -2.23
N ILE A 23 9.40 7.33 -1.24
CA ILE A 23 9.01 7.74 0.11
C ILE A 23 10.16 7.48 1.08
N GLY A 24 10.63 8.53 1.77
CA GLY A 24 11.75 8.41 2.72
C GLY A 24 13.10 8.11 2.05
N LYS A 25 13.24 8.44 0.77
CA LYS A 25 14.48 8.39 -0.02
C LYS A 25 14.38 9.41 -1.18
N THR A 26 15.50 9.71 -1.83
CA THR A 26 15.57 10.75 -2.88
C THR A 26 15.19 10.28 -4.28
N ALA A 27 15.30 8.98 -4.56
CA ALA A 27 14.97 8.39 -5.85
C ALA A 27 14.62 6.90 -5.71
N VAL A 28 13.87 6.38 -6.67
CA VAL A 28 13.66 4.94 -6.87
C VAL A 28 14.94 4.25 -7.34
N SER A 29 15.01 2.93 -7.14
CA SER A 29 16.17 2.09 -7.45
C SER A 29 16.25 1.64 -8.91
N SER A 30 15.14 1.67 -9.64
CA SER A 30 15.07 1.23 -11.05
C SER A 30 13.91 1.93 -11.78
N PRO A 31 14.02 2.19 -13.10
CA PRO A 31 12.91 2.70 -13.91
C PRO A 31 11.66 1.80 -13.93
N SER A 32 11.77 0.52 -13.56
CA SER A 32 10.66 -0.43 -13.48
C SER A 32 9.92 -0.38 -12.13
N VAL A 33 10.10 0.70 -11.36
CA VAL A 33 9.48 0.87 -10.04
C VAL A 33 8.40 1.95 -10.11
N SER A 34 7.20 1.68 -9.62
CA SER A 34 6.14 2.69 -9.54
C SER A 34 6.27 3.48 -8.23
N LEU A 35 6.43 2.75 -7.12
CA LEU A 35 6.50 3.27 -5.76
C LEU A 35 7.56 2.51 -4.97
N GLU A 36 8.45 3.23 -4.27
CA GLU A 36 9.44 2.61 -3.38
C GLU A 36 9.63 3.38 -2.07
N PHE A 37 9.91 2.62 -1.02
CA PHE A 37 10.16 3.12 0.32
C PHE A 37 11.64 3.04 0.68
N GLY A 38 12.13 4.04 1.40
CA GLY A 38 13.46 4.05 2.00
C GLY A 38 13.59 3.01 3.12
N THR A 39 14.84 2.66 3.43
CA THR A 39 15.18 1.66 4.46
C THR A 39 14.80 2.14 5.85
N ALA A 40 13.99 1.35 6.56
CA ALA A 40 13.67 1.51 7.98
C ALA A 40 12.85 0.29 8.45
N ASN A 41 12.81 0.04 9.77
CA ASN A 41 11.99 -1.01 10.38
C ASN A 41 10.52 -0.58 10.48
N ARG A 42 9.87 -0.35 9.33
CA ARG A 42 8.48 0.05 9.19
C ARG A 42 7.83 -0.65 8.00
N GLY A 43 6.50 -0.76 8.03
CA GLY A 43 5.69 -1.33 6.94
C GLY A 43 4.67 -0.33 6.42
N ILE A 44 3.90 -0.76 5.42
CA ILE A 44 2.68 -0.08 4.97
C ILE A 44 1.53 -0.57 5.84
N ILE A 45 0.69 0.32 6.33
CA ILE A 45 -0.58 -0.06 6.96
C ILE A 45 -1.64 -0.04 5.87
N LEU A 46 -2.29 -1.18 5.66
CA LEU A 46 -3.40 -1.29 4.71
C LEU A 46 -4.62 -0.51 5.21
N PRO A 47 -5.48 0.01 4.32
CA PRO A 47 -6.74 0.62 4.72
C PRO A 47 -7.58 -0.35 5.55
N TRP A 48 -8.06 0.12 6.69
CA TRP A 48 -9.01 -0.60 7.52
C TRP A 48 -10.39 -0.39 6.95
N VAL A 49 -11.13 -1.47 6.75
CA VAL A 49 -12.49 -1.42 6.22
C VAL A 49 -13.44 -2.10 7.18
N THR A 50 -14.66 -1.60 7.27
CA THR A 50 -15.70 -2.15 8.16
C THR A 50 -15.93 -3.63 7.93
N SER A 51 -15.92 -4.07 6.66
CA SER A 51 -15.93 -5.49 6.27
C SER A 51 -15.43 -5.68 4.84
N ALA A 52 -14.95 -6.85 4.47
CA ALA A 52 -14.67 -7.16 3.06
C ALA A 52 -15.93 -7.08 2.17
N ALA A 53 -17.12 -7.27 2.75
CA ALA A 53 -18.40 -7.14 2.05
C ALA A 53 -18.76 -5.68 1.73
N SER A 54 -18.32 -4.71 2.54
CA SER A 54 -18.58 -3.28 2.31
C SER A 54 -17.70 -2.67 1.23
N VAL A 55 -16.61 -3.35 0.84
CA VAL A 55 -15.72 -2.91 -0.25
C VAL A 55 -16.28 -3.39 -1.59
N THR A 56 -17.40 -2.80 -2.00
CA THR A 56 -18.04 -3.08 -3.30
C THR A 56 -17.18 -2.58 -4.46
N GLY A 57 -17.10 -3.34 -5.55
CA GLY A 57 -16.32 -2.94 -6.74
C GLY A 57 -14.81 -3.17 -6.63
N ALA A 58 -14.32 -3.81 -5.56
CA ALA A 58 -12.92 -4.23 -5.46
C ALA A 58 -12.51 -5.11 -6.64
N VAL A 59 -11.40 -4.74 -7.29
CA VAL A 59 -10.80 -5.45 -8.42
C VAL A 59 -9.72 -6.41 -7.92
N ASN A 60 -9.27 -7.35 -8.76
CA ASN A 60 -8.17 -8.24 -8.39
C ASN A 60 -6.92 -7.43 -8.00
N GLY A 61 -6.26 -7.83 -6.90
CA GLY A 61 -5.11 -7.14 -6.33
C GLY A 61 -5.45 -6.11 -5.24
N THR A 62 -6.72 -5.75 -5.04
CA THR A 62 -7.11 -4.90 -3.91
C THR A 62 -6.78 -5.59 -2.59
N MET A 63 -6.08 -4.89 -1.69
CA MET A 63 -5.71 -5.40 -0.35
C MET A 63 -6.31 -4.52 0.74
N ILE A 64 -6.81 -5.14 1.80
CA ILE A 64 -7.50 -4.48 2.92
C ILE A 64 -7.12 -5.13 4.25
N TYR A 65 -7.35 -4.41 5.34
CA TYR A 65 -7.52 -5.00 6.67
C TYR A 65 -9.02 -4.99 7.04
N ASP A 66 -9.60 -6.17 7.17
CA ASP A 66 -11.03 -6.36 7.46
C ASP A 66 -11.29 -6.33 8.97
N LEU A 67 -12.11 -5.38 9.42
CA LEU A 67 -12.43 -5.21 10.84
C LEU A 67 -13.41 -6.26 11.39
N THR A 68 -14.12 -7.02 10.55
CA THR A 68 -15.05 -8.06 11.01
C THR A 68 -14.33 -9.25 11.63
N ASP A 69 -13.26 -9.71 10.98
CA ASP A 69 -12.48 -10.88 11.40
C ASP A 69 -11.01 -10.56 11.71
N LYS A 70 -10.65 -9.27 11.66
CA LYS A 70 -9.32 -8.74 11.99
C LYS A 70 -8.22 -9.39 11.12
N LYS A 71 -8.48 -9.52 9.82
CA LYS A 71 -7.56 -10.15 8.86
C LYS A 71 -7.11 -9.22 7.75
N VAL A 72 -5.87 -9.42 7.29
CA VAL A 72 -5.42 -8.91 6.00
C VAL A 72 -5.99 -9.79 4.89
N LYS A 73 -6.63 -9.18 3.90
CA LYS A 73 -7.26 -9.88 2.77
C LYS A 73 -6.84 -9.28 1.44
N ILE A 74 -6.82 -10.12 0.40
CA ILE A 74 -6.63 -9.71 -0.99
C ILE A 74 -7.82 -10.16 -1.83
N ARG A 75 -8.26 -9.30 -2.75
CA ARG A 75 -9.24 -9.65 -3.77
C ARG A 75 -8.54 -10.44 -4.88
N TYR A 76 -8.94 -11.69 -5.08
CA TYR A 76 -8.33 -12.58 -6.07
C TYR A 76 -9.39 -13.52 -6.66
N ALA A 77 -9.40 -13.64 -8.00
CA ALA A 77 -10.31 -14.52 -8.74
C ALA A 77 -11.79 -14.39 -8.31
N SER A 78 -12.27 -13.15 -8.19
CA SER A 78 -13.65 -12.81 -7.79
C SER A 78 -14.03 -13.13 -6.33
N ALA A 79 -13.08 -13.49 -5.48
CA ALA A 79 -13.29 -13.73 -4.04
C ALA A 79 -12.29 -12.96 -3.19
N TRP A 80 -12.60 -12.79 -1.91
CA TRP A 80 -11.63 -12.35 -0.91
C TRP A 80 -10.87 -13.57 -0.40
N LYS A 81 -9.54 -13.46 -0.36
CA LYS A 81 -8.64 -14.47 0.17
C LYS A 81 -7.89 -13.91 1.37
N ASP A 82 -7.84 -14.69 2.45
CA ASP A 82 -7.10 -14.33 3.65
C ASP A 82 -5.59 -14.41 3.40
N LEU A 83 -4.89 -13.31 3.68
CA LEU A 83 -3.43 -13.27 3.79
C LEU A 83 -2.98 -13.45 5.24
N SER A 84 -3.86 -13.28 6.22
CA SER A 84 -3.59 -13.67 7.60
C SER A 84 -4.62 -14.69 8.06
N VAL A 85 -4.20 -15.95 8.20
CA VAL A 85 -5.11 -17.08 8.48
C VAL A 85 -5.46 -17.22 9.96
N ASN A 86 -4.58 -16.72 10.85
CA ASN A 86 -4.82 -16.74 12.29
C ASN A 86 -6.05 -15.87 12.65
N THR A 87 -6.92 -16.41 13.51
CA THR A 87 -8.20 -15.80 13.91
C THR A 87 -8.11 -14.94 15.17
N THR A 88 -6.91 -14.77 15.75
CA THR A 88 -6.69 -14.00 16.98
C THR A 88 -6.22 -12.56 16.71
N GLY A 89 -6.50 -12.03 15.51
CA GLY A 89 -6.20 -10.64 15.16
C GLY A 89 -6.90 -9.67 16.11
N THR A 90 -6.31 -8.48 16.28
CA THR A 90 -6.85 -7.45 17.19
C THR A 90 -6.45 -6.06 16.73
N THR A 91 -7.27 -5.07 17.05
CA THR A 91 -6.95 -3.64 16.87
C THR A 91 -6.51 -2.97 18.18
N VAL A 92 -6.49 -3.72 19.29
CA VAL A 92 -6.04 -3.24 20.59
C VAL A 92 -4.52 -3.25 20.65
N ASP A 93 -3.93 -2.08 20.88
CA ASP A 93 -2.49 -1.93 21.11
C ASP A 93 -2.11 -2.60 22.44
N PRO A 94 -1.18 -3.57 22.44
CA PRO A 94 -0.80 -4.29 23.66
C PRO A 94 -0.07 -3.43 24.70
N LEU A 95 0.50 -2.28 24.31
CA LEU A 95 1.20 -1.38 25.22
C LEU A 95 0.26 -0.40 25.92
N THR A 96 -0.70 0.14 25.19
CA THR A 96 -1.59 1.20 25.69
C THR A 96 -2.98 0.69 26.08
N GLY A 97 -3.39 -0.48 25.59
CA GLY A 97 -4.74 -1.01 25.74
C GLY A 97 -5.80 -0.27 24.90
N VAL A 98 -5.39 0.71 24.09
CA VAL A 98 -6.29 1.49 23.25
C VAL A 98 -6.70 0.66 22.03
N ASN A 99 -8.01 0.63 21.75
CA ASN A 99 -8.52 0.07 20.51
C ASN A 99 -8.36 1.09 19.37
N GLY A 100 -7.52 0.79 18.39
CA GLY A 100 -7.29 1.66 17.23
C GLY A 100 -8.56 1.95 16.41
N GLU A 101 -9.56 1.06 16.44
CA GLU A 101 -10.84 1.27 15.74
C GLU A 101 -11.55 2.54 16.24
N LEU A 102 -11.38 2.90 17.52
CA LEU A 102 -11.95 4.12 18.10
C LEU A 102 -11.28 5.40 17.58
N ILE A 103 -10.06 5.28 17.07
CA ILE A 103 -9.30 6.41 16.52
C ILE A 103 -9.76 6.66 15.08
N GLU A 104 -9.81 5.59 14.26
CA GLU A 104 -10.12 5.66 12.84
C GLU A 104 -11.57 6.10 12.56
N THR A 105 -12.55 5.77 13.42
CA THR A 105 -13.97 6.11 13.16
C THR A 105 -14.34 7.59 13.35
N THR A 106 -13.40 8.42 13.81
CA THR A 106 -13.70 9.83 14.11
C THR A 106 -13.66 10.74 12.88
N ALA A 107 -13.04 10.31 11.78
CA ALA A 107 -12.95 11.05 10.54
C ALA A 107 -14.01 10.60 9.51
N ILE A 108 -14.57 11.54 8.75
CA ILE A 108 -15.46 11.23 7.64
C ILE A 108 -14.59 10.85 6.43
N GLU A 109 -14.75 9.64 5.93
CA GLU A 109 -14.06 9.15 4.73
C GLU A 109 -14.43 9.95 3.48
N ASN A 110 -13.42 10.38 2.71
CA ASN A 110 -13.64 10.93 1.39
C ASN A 110 -13.64 9.80 0.36
N THR A 111 -14.84 9.38 -0.03
CA THR A 111 -15.04 8.28 -0.99
C THR A 111 -14.51 8.56 -2.41
N ASN A 112 -14.18 9.81 -2.72
CA ASN A 112 -13.58 10.21 -3.99
C ASN A 112 -12.06 10.32 -3.93
N ALA A 113 -11.44 10.12 -2.76
CA ALA A 113 -10.00 10.19 -2.62
C ALA A 113 -9.34 9.04 -3.41
N LYS A 114 -8.36 9.40 -4.26
CA LYS A 114 -7.55 8.45 -5.03
C LYS A 114 -6.14 9.00 -5.22
N MET A 115 -5.15 8.19 -4.90
CA MET A 115 -3.76 8.35 -5.31
C MET A 115 -3.49 7.32 -6.40
N ALA A 116 -3.18 7.79 -7.61
CA ALA A 116 -2.78 6.93 -8.72
C ALA A 116 -1.30 7.12 -9.03
N VAL A 117 -0.61 6.02 -9.32
CA VAL A 117 0.77 6.05 -9.85
C VAL A 117 0.79 5.33 -11.19
N GLY A 118 1.02 6.10 -12.26
CA GLY A 118 0.99 5.62 -13.64
C GLY A 118 -0.01 6.39 -14.49
N THR A 119 -0.43 5.79 -15.61
CA THR A 119 -1.45 6.36 -16.49
C THR A 119 -2.83 6.19 -15.86
N LEU A 120 -3.53 7.31 -15.63
CA LEU A 120 -4.79 7.30 -14.90
C LEU A 120 -5.86 6.44 -15.59
N THR A 121 -6.47 5.53 -14.85
CA THR A 121 -7.63 4.74 -15.30
C THR A 121 -8.83 4.91 -14.35
N SER A 122 -9.97 4.30 -14.71
CA SER A 122 -11.17 4.23 -13.86
C SER A 122 -11.08 3.16 -12.77
N THR A 123 -9.93 2.52 -12.57
CA THR A 123 -9.74 1.49 -11.55
C THR A 123 -10.00 2.07 -10.15
N PRO A 124 -10.90 1.46 -9.34
CA PRO A 124 -11.22 1.97 -8.00
C PRO A 124 -10.13 1.64 -6.99
N GLY A 125 -9.96 2.52 -5.99
CA GLY A 125 -9.05 2.34 -4.85
C GLY A 125 -8.44 3.65 -4.35
N ILE A 126 -8.03 3.67 -3.08
CA ILE A 126 -7.38 4.83 -2.46
C ILE A 126 -5.92 4.99 -2.92
N LEU A 127 -5.23 3.88 -3.17
CA LEU A 127 -3.92 3.82 -3.81
C LEU A 127 -3.99 2.80 -4.95
N VAL A 128 -3.77 3.27 -6.17
CA VAL A 128 -3.83 2.43 -7.38
C VAL A 128 -2.52 2.57 -8.15
N LEU A 129 -1.84 1.46 -8.37
CA LEU A 129 -0.63 1.38 -9.18
C LEU A 129 -1.03 0.93 -10.58
N GLU A 130 -1.10 1.85 -11.53
CA GLU A 130 -1.75 1.65 -12.83
C GLU A 130 -0.75 1.38 -13.97
N ASP A 131 0.55 1.48 -13.72
CA ASP A 131 1.58 1.10 -14.68
C ASP A 131 1.57 -0.42 -14.95
N SER A 132 1.54 -0.82 -16.22
CA SER A 132 1.49 -2.23 -16.63
C SER A 132 2.84 -2.95 -16.56
N ASN A 133 3.93 -2.21 -16.42
CA ASN A 133 5.31 -2.72 -16.47
C ASN A 133 6.18 -2.25 -15.30
N LYS A 134 5.56 -1.70 -14.25
CA LYS A 134 6.26 -1.29 -13.03
C LYS A 134 5.65 -1.91 -11.80
N ALA A 135 6.48 -2.15 -10.80
CA ALA A 135 6.07 -2.74 -9.53
C ALA A 135 6.31 -1.78 -8.36
N MET A 136 5.53 -1.94 -7.31
CA MET A 136 5.87 -1.37 -6.01
C MET A 136 6.98 -2.21 -5.37
N VAL A 137 7.99 -1.53 -4.85
CA VAL A 137 8.97 -2.11 -3.93
C VAL A 137 8.47 -1.83 -2.52
N LEU A 138 7.92 -2.84 -1.85
CA LEU A 138 7.49 -2.75 -0.46
C LEU A 138 8.62 -2.28 0.47
N PRO A 139 8.30 -1.72 1.65
CA PRO A 139 9.28 -1.55 2.71
C PRO A 139 10.01 -2.87 2.98
N LYS A 140 11.33 -2.79 3.10
CA LYS A 140 12.23 -3.94 3.21
C LYS A 140 12.76 -4.04 4.64
N VAL A 141 12.46 -5.13 5.31
CA VAL A 141 12.94 -5.39 6.68
C VAL A 141 13.37 -6.85 6.78
N ALA A 142 14.59 -7.12 7.24
CA ALA A 142 15.01 -8.49 7.51
C ALA A 142 14.28 -9.00 8.74
N SER A 143 13.68 -10.20 8.72
CA SER A 143 13.01 -10.81 9.88
C SER A 143 12.07 -9.83 10.62
N PRO A 144 10.99 -9.34 9.95
CA PRO A 144 10.18 -8.24 10.47
C PRO A 144 9.55 -8.52 11.84
N HIS A 145 9.26 -9.79 12.15
CA HIS A 145 8.75 -10.23 13.45
C HIS A 145 9.72 -10.00 14.63
N LEU A 146 11.01 -9.79 14.37
CA LEU A 146 12.02 -9.46 15.39
C LEU A 146 12.36 -7.97 15.39
N ASN A 147 12.30 -7.32 14.21
CA ASN A 147 12.89 -6.00 14.01
C ASN A 147 11.86 -4.86 13.98
N ILE A 148 10.58 -5.14 13.75
CA ILE A 148 9.51 -4.16 13.86
C ILE A 148 8.91 -4.27 15.25
N ILE A 149 9.16 -3.26 16.09
CA ILE A 149 8.65 -3.19 17.45
C ILE A 149 7.23 -2.62 17.43
N ASN A 150 6.31 -3.30 18.13
CA ASN A 150 4.89 -2.98 18.20
C ASN A 150 4.23 -2.69 16.82
N PRO A 151 4.22 -3.66 15.88
CA PRO A 151 3.64 -3.46 14.56
C PRO A 151 2.13 -3.19 14.64
N ALA A 152 1.64 -2.31 13.77
CA ALA A 152 0.21 -1.99 13.69
C ALA A 152 -0.59 -3.08 12.95
N PRO A 153 -1.85 -3.32 13.34
CA PRO A 153 -2.75 -4.20 12.59
C PRO A 153 -2.90 -3.76 11.13
N GLY A 154 -2.91 -4.73 10.21
CA GLY A 154 -2.94 -4.46 8.78
C GLY A 154 -1.59 -4.10 8.18
N MET A 155 -0.50 -4.22 8.93
CA MET A 155 0.84 -3.93 8.42
C MET A 155 1.30 -4.97 7.38
N MET A 156 1.95 -4.48 6.33
CA MET A 156 2.56 -5.24 5.25
C MET A 156 4.01 -4.81 5.03
N VAL A 157 4.90 -5.79 4.85
CA VAL A 157 6.33 -5.57 4.64
C VAL A 157 6.94 -6.73 3.85
N TYR A 158 8.05 -6.50 3.16
CA TYR A 158 8.83 -7.56 2.53
C TYR A 158 9.97 -8.02 3.45
N ASP A 159 9.96 -9.31 3.82
CA ASP A 159 11.02 -9.94 4.59
C ASP A 159 12.22 -10.23 3.68
N THR A 160 13.31 -9.50 3.88
CA THR A 160 14.53 -9.66 3.07
C THR A 160 15.38 -10.87 3.46
N ALA A 161 15.21 -11.42 4.67
CA ALA A 161 15.95 -12.59 5.11
C ALA A 161 15.45 -13.86 4.42
N ASN A 162 14.12 -14.03 4.38
CA ASN A 162 13.47 -15.19 3.77
C ASN A 162 12.87 -14.93 2.39
N LYS A 163 12.96 -13.70 1.87
CA LYS A 163 12.46 -13.28 0.55
C LYS A 163 10.97 -13.58 0.37
N GLN A 164 10.17 -13.08 1.30
CA GLN A 164 8.74 -13.40 1.37
C GLN A 164 7.91 -12.19 1.80
N LEU A 165 6.64 -12.17 1.39
CA LEU A 165 5.69 -11.18 1.88
C LEU A 165 5.35 -11.50 3.34
N ALA A 166 5.32 -10.49 4.19
CA ALA A 166 4.91 -10.62 5.58
C ALA A 166 3.76 -9.64 5.87
N VAL A 167 2.70 -10.14 6.49
CA VAL A 167 1.54 -9.35 6.92
C VAL A 167 1.24 -9.57 8.40
N PHE A 168 0.81 -8.54 9.10
CA PHE A 168 0.50 -8.59 10.53
C PHE A 168 -0.96 -8.28 10.78
N ASN A 169 -1.66 -9.15 11.51
CA ASN A 169 -3.09 -9.01 11.78
C ASN A 169 -3.41 -8.27 13.10
N GLY A 170 -2.39 -7.67 13.73
CA GLY A 170 -2.50 -7.06 15.06
C GLY A 170 -2.05 -7.98 16.20
N ARG A 171 -1.84 -9.27 15.94
CA ARG A 171 -1.33 -10.23 16.92
C ARG A 171 -0.23 -11.13 16.39
N VAL A 172 -0.40 -11.65 15.17
CA VAL A 172 0.45 -12.68 14.57
C VAL A 172 0.90 -12.25 13.18
N TRP A 173 2.16 -12.52 12.86
CA TRP A 173 2.71 -12.39 11.52
C TRP A 173 2.37 -13.62 10.67
N SER A 174 1.91 -13.39 9.44
CA SER A 174 1.73 -14.42 8.41
C SER A 174 2.73 -14.18 7.27
N PHE A 175 3.35 -15.25 6.78
CA PHE A 175 4.43 -15.19 5.79
C PHE A 175 4.06 -15.97 4.53
N TRP A 176 4.23 -15.34 3.36
CA TRP A 176 3.86 -15.92 2.07
C TRP A 176 5.08 -16.02 1.17
N ARG A 177 5.42 -17.25 0.80
CA ARG A 177 6.43 -17.54 -0.23
C ARG A 177 5.74 -17.72 -1.59
N PRO A 178 6.40 -17.31 -2.68
CA PRO A 178 5.96 -17.64 -4.04
C PRO A 178 5.96 -19.15 -4.29
#